data_AF-A0AA38VU31-F1
#
_entry.id   AF-A0AA38VU31-F1
#
_cell.length_a   1.000
_cell.length_b   1.000
_cell.length_c   1.000
_cell.angle_alpha   90.00
_cell.angle_beta   90.00
_cell.angle_gamma   90.00
#
_symmetry.space_group_name_H-M   'P 1'
#
loop_
_entity.id
_entity.type
_entity.pdbx_description
1 polymer ?
#
loop_
_entity_poly.entity_id
_entity_poly.type
_entity_poly.pdbx_seq_one_letter_code
_entity_poly.pdbx_strand_id
1 'polypeptide(L)'
;MPLSIFDNVSYIYALPFHNGIKPSCTFLPPLPSLPIVCFPLEAMVFARQTFAFIFVFVHIISAPSSATKIRLAFSSVVKARSGNSPKPTPDPGGTQKAGIPPSLAAGPSNRKNKELPPSPAKEDNKRFPLKNDDAEAVVSMVTTNMADIETKVNEFKTSLKKRHEHPEPNSGIKECFPECDQAIVAALDGTKNTVDSMISQNFVEANSEISEILRNVDACEDCFEEEVGGDAEAKELLAWVENYGGEAISTLQSYQSPT
;
A
#
# COMPACT_ATOMS: atom_id res chain seq x y z
N MET A 1 11.99 -1.43 -53.03
CA MET A 1 10.58 -1.02 -53.19
C MET A 1 9.83 -1.44 -51.93
N PRO A 2 9.38 -0.51 -51.08
CA PRO A 2 8.46 -0.83 -49.99
C PRO A 2 7.01 -0.55 -50.43
N LEU A 3 6.08 -1.42 -50.04
CA LEU A 3 4.64 -1.15 -50.07
C LEU A 3 4.15 -1.07 -48.62
N SER A 4 3.71 0.14 -48.29
CA SER A 4 2.99 0.57 -47.10
C SER A 4 1.53 0.09 -47.13
N ILE A 5 1.01 -0.45 -46.04
CA ILE A 5 -0.39 -0.31 -45.59
C ILE A 5 -0.37 -0.43 -44.04
N PHE A 6 -0.67 0.68 -43.35
CA PHE A 6 -1.22 0.67 -41.99
C PHE A 6 -2.54 1.42 -42.10
N ASP A 7 -3.66 0.70 -42.05
CA ASP A 7 -4.98 1.29 -41.90
C ASP A 7 -5.17 1.73 -40.44
N ASN A 8 -5.32 3.04 -40.26
CA ASN A 8 -5.73 3.68 -39.01
C ASN A 8 -7.24 3.46 -38.82
N VAL A 9 -7.63 2.64 -37.84
CA VAL A 9 -9.02 2.57 -37.37
C VAL A 9 -9.14 3.39 -36.09
N SER A 10 -9.57 4.65 -36.22
CA SER A 10 -10.00 5.49 -35.10
C SER A 10 -11.39 5.07 -34.65
N TYR A 11 -11.49 4.42 -33.49
CA TYR A 11 -12.77 4.24 -32.80
C TYR A 11 -13.11 5.49 -32.01
N ILE A 12 -14.08 6.27 -32.49
CA ILE A 12 -14.72 7.35 -31.72
C ILE A 12 -15.84 6.71 -30.89
N TYR A 13 -15.65 6.61 -29.58
CA TYR A 13 -16.73 6.26 -28.66
C TYR A 13 -17.59 7.51 -28.41
N ALA A 14 -18.79 7.53 -28.97
CA ALA A 14 -19.83 8.50 -28.59
C ALA A 14 -20.67 7.89 -27.46
N LEU A 15 -20.53 8.42 -26.24
CA LEU A 15 -21.44 8.11 -25.14
C LEU A 15 -22.73 8.93 -25.30
N PRO A 16 -23.93 8.35 -25.12
CA PRO A 16 -25.17 9.09 -25.14
C PRO A 16 -25.28 9.96 -23.88
N PHE A 17 -25.26 11.28 -24.05
CA PHE A 17 -25.54 12.23 -22.98
C PHE A 17 -27.05 12.31 -22.74
N HIS A 18 -27.51 11.76 -21.62
CA HIS A 18 -28.79 12.12 -21.02
C HIS A 18 -28.55 13.27 -20.03
N ASN A 19 -29.41 14.30 -20.13
CA ASN A 19 -29.49 15.52 -19.32
C ASN A 19 -28.74 16.73 -19.91
N GLY A 20 -29.53 17.71 -20.38
CA GLY A 20 -29.13 18.86 -21.19
C GLY A 20 -28.26 19.91 -20.50
N ILE A 21 -27.06 19.52 -20.08
CA ILE A 21 -26.00 20.44 -19.64
C ILE A 21 -25.11 20.76 -20.85
N LYS A 22 -25.02 22.04 -21.23
CA LYS A 22 -24.17 22.50 -22.33
C LYS A 22 -22.69 22.38 -21.93
N PRO A 23 -21.84 21.66 -22.69
CA PRO A 23 -20.40 21.63 -22.43
C PRO A 23 -19.77 23.00 -22.72
N SER A 24 -18.87 23.44 -21.84
CA SER A 24 -18.09 24.67 -22.01
C SER A 24 -16.68 24.28 -22.46
N CYS A 25 -16.39 24.46 -23.75
CA CYS A 25 -15.07 24.14 -24.31
C CYS A 25 -14.17 25.38 -24.24
N THR A 26 -13.01 25.26 -23.58
CA THR A 26 -11.98 26.30 -23.61
C THR A 26 -11.12 26.12 -24.86
N PHE A 27 -11.09 27.14 -25.72
CA PHE A 27 -10.24 27.16 -26.91
C PHE A 27 -8.78 27.43 -26.51
N LEU A 28 -7.89 26.44 -26.66
CA LEU A 28 -6.45 26.70 -26.76
C LEU A 28 -6.06 26.97 -28.21
N PRO A 29 -5.05 27.82 -28.46
CA PRO A 29 -4.58 28.13 -29.82
C PRO A 29 -4.06 26.88 -30.54
N PRO A 30 -4.20 26.83 -31.88
CA PRO A 30 -4.03 25.61 -32.65
C PRO A 30 -2.57 25.16 -32.73
N LEU A 31 -2.27 23.98 -32.17
CA LEU A 31 -1.09 23.19 -32.52
C LEU A 31 -1.51 22.18 -33.61
N PRO A 32 -0.83 22.15 -34.77
CA PRO A 32 -1.24 21.34 -35.91
C PRO A 32 -0.81 19.88 -35.71
N SER A 33 -1.58 19.10 -34.92
CA SER A 33 -1.65 17.61 -34.96
C SER A 33 -2.34 16.95 -33.76
N LEU A 34 -2.85 17.69 -32.77
CA LEU A 34 -3.49 17.06 -31.60
C LEU A 34 -5.03 17.01 -31.73
N PRO A 35 -5.67 15.87 -31.42
CA PRO A 35 -7.13 15.79 -31.36
C PRO A 35 -7.67 16.67 -30.23
N ILE A 36 -8.78 17.35 -30.51
CA ILE A 36 -9.50 18.17 -29.52
C ILE A 36 -10.14 17.23 -28.50
N VAL A 37 -9.68 17.27 -27.25
CA VAL A 37 -10.24 16.48 -26.15
C VAL A 37 -11.10 17.40 -25.29
N CYS A 38 -12.41 17.17 -25.28
CA CYS A 38 -13.34 17.85 -24.38
C CYS A 38 -13.53 17.01 -23.12
N PHE A 39 -13.21 17.57 -21.95
CA PHE A 39 -13.45 16.91 -20.66
C PHE A 39 -14.73 17.47 -19.99
N PRO A 40 -15.56 16.61 -19.38
CA PRO A 40 -16.66 17.08 -18.53
C PRO A 40 -16.12 17.84 -17.31
N LEU A 41 -16.76 18.95 -16.96
CA LEU A 41 -16.30 19.91 -15.95
C LEU A 41 -16.16 19.28 -14.55
N GLU A 42 -16.89 18.20 -14.25
CA GLU A 42 -16.82 17.48 -12.98
C GLU A 42 -15.53 16.64 -12.82
N ALA A 43 -14.81 16.34 -13.91
CA ALA A 43 -13.51 15.66 -13.84
C ALA A 43 -12.34 16.57 -13.47
N MET A 44 -12.53 17.90 -13.41
CA MET A 44 -11.44 18.84 -13.13
C MET A 44 -11.01 18.87 -11.66
N VAL A 45 -11.87 18.45 -10.72
CA VAL A 45 -11.51 18.38 -9.29
C VAL A 45 -10.62 17.16 -9.02
N PHE A 46 -10.87 16.04 -9.69
CA PHE A 46 -10.06 14.82 -9.52
C PHE A 46 -8.70 14.90 -10.23
N ALA A 47 -8.62 15.57 -11.39
CA ALA A 47 -7.38 15.69 -12.15
C ALA A 47 -6.31 16.55 -11.44
N ARG A 48 -6.67 17.58 -10.68
CA ARG A 48 -5.69 18.43 -9.97
C ARG A 48 -4.87 17.66 -8.94
N GLN A 49 -5.44 16.62 -8.34
CA GLN A 49 -4.76 15.82 -7.34
C GLN A 49 -3.86 14.75 -7.97
N THR A 50 -4.28 14.13 -9.08
CA THR A 50 -3.46 13.14 -9.79
C THR A 50 -2.25 13.76 -10.51
N PHE A 51 -2.37 14.99 -11.03
CA PHE A 51 -1.24 15.67 -11.68
C PHE A 51 -0.12 16.04 -10.70
N ALA A 52 -0.42 16.32 -9.42
CA ALA A 52 0.60 16.60 -8.41
C ALA A 52 1.50 15.39 -8.14
N PHE A 53 0.93 14.18 -8.07
CA PHE A 53 1.69 12.95 -7.86
C PHE A 53 2.59 12.61 -9.05
N ILE A 54 2.14 12.84 -10.29
CA ILE A 54 2.95 12.57 -11.50
C ILE A 54 4.18 13.49 -11.58
N PHE A 55 4.06 14.76 -11.18
CA PHE A 55 5.20 15.69 -11.19
C PHE A 55 6.30 15.34 -10.17
N VAL A 56 5.93 14.77 -9.02
CA VAL A 56 6.89 14.30 -8.00
C VAL A 56 7.70 13.12 -8.53
N PHE A 57 7.06 12.13 -9.16
CA PHE A 57 7.78 10.97 -9.71
C PHE A 57 8.71 11.32 -10.88
N VAL A 58 8.33 12.26 -11.75
CA VAL A 58 9.20 12.69 -12.85
C VAL A 58 10.44 13.46 -12.35
N HIS A 59 10.33 14.22 -11.25
CA HIS A 59 11.49 14.91 -10.68
C HIS A 59 12.44 13.98 -9.92
N ILE A 60 11.92 12.92 -9.28
CA ILE A 60 12.77 11.91 -8.60
C ILE A 60 13.59 11.10 -9.62
N ILE A 61 13.04 10.81 -10.80
CA ILE A 61 13.73 10.00 -11.82
C ILE A 61 14.67 10.86 -12.70
N SER A 62 14.44 12.18 -12.79
CA SER A 62 15.21 13.08 -13.67
C SER A 62 16.36 13.82 -12.97
N ALA A 63 16.61 13.59 -11.68
CA ALA A 63 17.77 14.17 -11.02
C ALA A 63 19.06 13.52 -11.57
N PRO A 64 19.99 14.28 -12.18
CA PRO A 64 21.25 13.74 -12.65
C PRO A 64 22.04 13.23 -11.44
N SER A 65 22.33 11.93 -11.46
CA SER A 65 23.16 11.22 -10.49
C SER A 65 24.55 11.86 -10.40
N SER A 66 24.72 12.82 -9.48
CA SER A 66 26.04 13.20 -8.96
C SER A 66 26.40 12.21 -7.85
N ALA A 67 27.13 11.19 -8.28
CA ALA A 67 27.89 10.22 -7.49
C ALA A 67 28.08 10.58 -6.01
N THR A 68 27.17 10.11 -5.15
CA THR A 68 27.43 9.98 -3.72
C THR A 68 27.31 8.52 -3.36
N LYS A 69 28.45 7.93 -2.99
CA LYS A 69 28.62 6.56 -2.53
C LYS A 69 27.85 6.37 -1.22
N ILE A 70 26.58 5.98 -1.31
CA ILE A 70 25.86 5.45 -0.14
C ILE A 70 26.12 3.94 -0.14
N ARG A 71 27.01 3.51 0.76
CA ARG A 71 27.14 2.10 1.15
C ARG A 71 25.92 1.76 2.00
N LEU A 72 24.90 1.16 1.39
CA LEU A 72 23.89 0.40 2.12
C LEU A 72 24.53 -0.93 2.52
N ALA A 73 24.98 -1.00 3.78
CA ALA A 73 25.34 -2.26 4.40
C ALA A 73 24.07 -2.85 5.04
N PHE A 74 23.38 -3.72 4.30
CA PHE A 74 22.43 -4.65 4.91
C PHE A 74 23.24 -5.76 5.59
N SER A 75 23.36 -5.70 6.92
CA SER A 75 23.95 -6.77 7.71
C SER A 75 22.84 -7.67 8.23
N SER A 76 22.67 -8.82 7.58
CA SER A 76 21.83 -9.91 8.06
C SER A 76 22.39 -10.44 9.39
N VAL A 77 21.71 -10.17 10.51
CA VAL A 77 21.98 -10.84 11.78
C VAL A 77 20.82 -11.77 12.10
N VAL A 78 20.96 -13.02 11.67
CA VAL A 78 20.23 -14.15 12.24
C VAL A 78 20.90 -14.45 13.59
N LYS A 79 20.25 -14.07 14.69
CA LYS A 79 20.73 -14.36 16.04
C LYS A 79 20.19 -15.73 16.49
N ALA A 80 21.00 -16.76 16.26
CA ALA A 80 20.80 -18.07 16.86
C ALA A 80 21.06 -18.00 18.38
N ARG A 81 20.06 -18.42 19.17
CA ARG A 81 20.11 -18.54 20.63
C ARG A 81 20.74 -19.90 20.98
N SER A 82 21.95 -19.91 21.51
CA SER A 82 22.58 -21.11 22.11
C SER A 82 23.20 -20.75 23.46
N GLY A 83 22.88 -21.55 24.48
CA GLY A 83 23.12 -21.24 25.89
C GLY A 83 24.51 -21.61 26.45
N ASN A 84 24.81 -20.94 27.56
CA ASN A 84 25.55 -21.33 28.78
C ASN A 84 26.98 -21.94 28.71
N SER A 85 27.96 -21.09 29.11
CA SER A 85 29.16 -21.30 29.97
C SER A 85 30.30 -22.26 29.55
N PRO A 86 31.56 -22.17 30.09
CA PRO A 86 32.22 -21.11 30.89
C PRO A 86 33.65 -20.68 30.42
N LYS A 87 34.19 -19.67 31.12
CA LYS A 87 35.50 -18.96 31.08
C LYS A 87 36.79 -19.83 31.08
N PRO A 88 37.85 -19.47 30.32
CA PRO A 88 39.19 -19.10 30.87
C PRO A 88 39.96 -18.01 30.07
N THR A 89 40.51 -16.96 30.71
CA THR A 89 41.95 -16.66 30.99
C THR A 89 42.76 -16.07 29.80
N PRO A 90 43.56 -14.99 29.98
CA PRO A 90 44.32 -14.35 28.90
C PRO A 90 45.80 -14.79 28.84
N ASP A 91 46.36 -14.92 27.64
CA ASP A 91 47.79 -14.71 27.38
C ASP A 91 48.06 -14.39 25.87
N PRO A 92 49.20 -13.73 25.52
CA PRO A 92 49.37 -12.93 24.32
C PRO A 92 50.25 -13.57 23.23
N GLY A 93 50.23 -12.95 22.04
CA GLY A 93 51.35 -12.94 21.10
C GLY A 93 51.20 -13.84 19.87
N GLY A 94 51.29 -13.25 18.68
CA GLY A 94 51.38 -14.01 17.42
C GLY A 94 51.26 -13.14 16.18
N THR A 95 52.40 -12.94 15.50
CA THR A 95 52.64 -12.00 14.39
C THR A 95 52.51 -12.67 13.02
N GLN A 96 51.82 -11.97 12.08
CA GLN A 96 51.98 -11.86 10.61
C GLN A 96 51.78 -13.02 9.59
N LYS A 97 51.06 -12.60 8.52
CA LYS A 97 51.31 -12.72 7.05
C LYS A 97 50.90 -13.99 6.27
N ALA A 98 49.99 -13.77 5.30
CA ALA A 98 50.09 -13.99 3.84
C ALA A 98 48.66 -13.90 3.26
N GLY A 99 48.32 -12.99 2.35
CA GLY A 99 48.63 -13.08 0.91
C GLY A 99 47.46 -13.73 0.15
N ILE A 100 46.50 -12.94 -0.36
CA ILE A 100 45.44 -13.41 -1.28
C ILE A 100 45.39 -12.45 -2.49
N PRO A 101 45.41 -12.96 -3.74
CA PRO A 101 45.47 -12.17 -4.97
C PRO A 101 44.10 -11.63 -5.43
N PRO A 102 44.07 -10.69 -6.41
CA PRO A 102 42.85 -10.03 -6.85
C PRO A 102 42.20 -10.71 -8.07
N SER A 103 40.90 -10.41 -8.22
CA SER A 103 40.14 -10.37 -9.48
C SER A 103 39.55 -11.69 -9.99
N LEU A 104 38.22 -11.72 -10.13
CA LEU A 104 37.53 -12.33 -11.28
C LEU A 104 36.12 -11.73 -11.45
N ALA A 105 36.03 -10.89 -12.48
CA ALA A 105 34.90 -10.62 -13.38
C ALA A 105 33.45 -10.79 -12.89
N ALA A 106 32.77 -9.65 -12.82
CA ALA A 106 31.31 -9.54 -12.88
C ALA A 106 30.79 -10.06 -14.23
N GLY A 107 29.88 -11.04 -14.17
CA GLY A 107 29.07 -11.45 -15.32
C GLY A 107 27.81 -10.59 -15.45
N PRO A 108 27.42 -10.15 -16.66
CA PRO A 108 26.16 -9.44 -16.87
C PRO A 108 24.99 -10.43 -16.80
N SER A 109 24.16 -10.30 -15.76
CA SER A 109 22.90 -11.02 -15.65
C SER A 109 21.89 -10.46 -16.65
N ASN A 110 21.76 -11.14 -17.78
CA ASN A 110 20.77 -10.88 -18.82
C ASN A 110 19.37 -11.25 -18.31
N ARG A 111 18.69 -10.31 -17.65
CA ARG A 111 17.31 -10.46 -17.17
C ARG A 111 16.37 -10.30 -18.37
N LYS A 112 15.98 -11.42 -18.99
CA LYS A 112 14.90 -11.47 -19.97
C LYS A 112 13.64 -10.87 -19.35
N ASN A 113 13.16 -9.78 -19.94
CA ASN A 113 11.80 -9.29 -19.77
C ASN A 113 10.85 -10.43 -20.15
N LYS A 114 10.25 -11.07 -19.15
CA LYS A 114 9.03 -11.84 -19.35
C LYS A 114 7.89 -10.83 -19.39
N GLU A 115 7.44 -10.57 -20.61
CA GLU A 115 6.19 -9.91 -20.91
C GLU A 115 5.09 -10.60 -20.10
N LEU A 116 4.48 -9.85 -19.19
CA LEU A 116 3.34 -10.30 -18.40
C LEU A 116 2.17 -10.49 -19.38
N PRO A 117 1.48 -11.65 -19.37
CA PRO A 117 0.32 -11.84 -20.23
C PRO A 117 -0.75 -10.80 -19.92
N PRO A 118 -1.51 -10.34 -20.93
CA PRO A 118 -2.59 -9.38 -20.74
C PRO A 118 -3.61 -9.92 -19.74
N SER A 119 -3.94 -9.07 -18.76
CA SER A 119 -4.95 -9.32 -17.73
C SER A 119 -6.26 -9.79 -18.37
N PRO A 120 -6.85 -10.92 -17.94
CA PRO A 120 -8.09 -11.41 -18.51
C PRO A 120 -9.21 -10.40 -18.28
N ALA A 121 -9.96 -10.16 -19.34
CA ALA A 121 -11.13 -9.29 -19.37
C ALA A 121 -12.14 -9.69 -18.29
N LYS A 122 -12.80 -8.67 -17.74
CA LYS A 122 -13.92 -8.70 -16.79
C LYS A 122 -14.71 -10.01 -16.88
N GLU A 123 -14.42 -10.93 -15.98
CA GLU A 123 -15.17 -12.17 -15.85
C GLU A 123 -16.54 -11.80 -15.31
N ASP A 124 -17.58 -12.12 -16.08
CA ASP A 124 -18.97 -11.98 -15.65
C ASP A 124 -19.16 -12.77 -14.36
N ASN A 125 -19.30 -12.01 -13.28
CA ASN A 125 -19.34 -12.47 -11.90
C ASN A 125 -20.60 -13.34 -11.71
N LYS A 126 -20.47 -14.63 -12.00
CA LYS A 126 -21.54 -15.63 -11.92
C LYS A 126 -21.82 -15.86 -10.43
N ARG A 127 -22.63 -14.97 -9.83
CA ARG A 127 -23.13 -15.11 -8.45
C ARG A 127 -23.81 -16.48 -8.34
N PHE A 128 -23.18 -17.40 -7.61
CA PHE A 128 -23.85 -18.61 -7.18
C PHE A 128 -25.08 -18.18 -6.33
N PRO A 129 -26.26 -18.78 -6.53
CA PRO A 129 -27.42 -18.51 -5.71
C PRO A 129 -27.17 -19.07 -4.31
N LEU A 130 -26.61 -18.25 -3.43
CA LEU A 130 -26.48 -18.53 -2.00
C LEU A 130 -27.81 -18.31 -1.30
N LYS A 131 -28.00 -19.02 -0.18
CA LYS A 131 -29.15 -18.80 0.71
C LYS A 131 -28.98 -17.43 1.36
N ASN A 132 -30.03 -16.61 1.30
CA ASN A 132 -29.98 -15.23 1.80
C ASN A 132 -29.61 -15.16 3.30
N ASP A 133 -29.96 -16.18 4.08
CA ASP A 133 -29.72 -16.24 5.52
C ASP A 133 -28.23 -16.23 5.89
N ASP A 134 -27.37 -16.88 5.08
CA ASP A 134 -25.93 -16.95 5.34
C ASP A 134 -25.25 -15.60 5.04
N ALA A 135 -25.73 -14.88 4.04
CA ALA A 135 -25.19 -13.58 3.64
C ALA A 135 -25.44 -12.50 4.71
N GLU A 136 -26.63 -12.49 5.31
CA GLU A 136 -27.00 -11.52 6.34
C GLU A 136 -26.15 -11.72 7.61
N ALA A 137 -25.92 -12.97 8.01
CA ALA A 137 -25.06 -13.29 9.16
C ALA A 137 -23.61 -12.82 8.93
N VAL A 138 -23.06 -13.05 7.74
CA VAL A 138 -21.72 -12.58 7.36
C VAL A 138 -21.64 -11.05 7.37
N VAL A 139 -22.63 -10.37 6.78
CA VAL A 139 -22.70 -8.90 6.78
C VAL A 139 -22.75 -8.35 8.20
N SER A 140 -23.61 -8.91 9.06
CA SER A 140 -23.74 -8.45 10.45
C SER A 140 -22.42 -8.63 11.21
N MET A 141 -21.80 -9.80 11.12
CA MET A 141 -20.58 -10.10 11.87
C MET A 141 -19.41 -9.19 11.45
N VAL A 142 -19.15 -9.06 10.14
CA VAL A 142 -18.07 -8.20 9.64
C VAL A 142 -18.33 -6.73 10.00
N THR A 143 -19.57 -6.25 9.88
CA THR A 143 -19.90 -4.86 10.22
C THR A 143 -19.71 -4.58 11.72
N THR A 144 -20.08 -5.53 12.59
CA THR A 144 -19.82 -5.43 14.04
C THR A 144 -18.31 -5.38 14.32
N ASN A 145 -17.52 -6.28 13.72
CA ASN A 145 -16.06 -6.26 13.89
C ASN A 145 -15.44 -4.94 13.40
N MET A 146 -15.93 -4.37 12.29
CA MET A 146 -15.43 -3.07 11.80
C MET A 146 -15.79 -1.90 12.73
N ALA A 147 -16.97 -1.92 13.35
CA ALA A 147 -17.37 -0.89 14.33
C ALA A 147 -16.49 -0.94 15.59
N ASP A 148 -16.15 -2.15 16.06
CA ASP A 148 -15.26 -2.33 17.19
C ASP A 148 -13.81 -1.91 16.84
N ILE A 149 -13.31 -2.24 15.64
CA ILE A 149 -12.02 -1.73 15.11
C ILE A 149 -12.03 -0.21 15.05
N GLU A 150 -13.05 0.41 14.45
CA GLU A 150 -13.15 1.87 14.34
C GLU A 150 -13.08 2.55 15.72
N THR A 151 -13.75 1.97 16.71
CA THR A 151 -13.72 2.47 18.09
C THR A 151 -12.30 2.42 18.66
N LYS A 152 -11.64 1.26 18.60
CA LYS A 152 -10.30 1.07 19.16
C LYS A 152 -9.23 1.91 18.43
N VAL A 153 -9.32 2.03 17.11
CA VAL A 153 -8.44 2.89 16.29
C VAL A 153 -8.63 4.37 16.65
N ASN A 154 -9.87 4.83 16.89
CA ASN A 154 -10.13 6.21 17.33
C ASN A 154 -9.60 6.49 18.75
N GLU A 155 -9.70 5.53 19.66
CA GLU A 155 -9.12 5.61 21.00
C GLU A 155 -7.60 5.79 20.92
N PHE A 156 -6.93 4.94 20.15
CA PHE A 156 -5.49 5.04 19.92
C PHE A 156 -5.11 6.37 19.27
N LYS A 157 -5.82 6.81 18.22
CA LYS A 157 -5.59 8.13 17.58
C LYS A 157 -5.67 9.28 18.58
N THR A 158 -6.64 9.22 19.50
CA THR A 158 -6.81 10.23 20.54
C THR A 158 -5.66 10.19 21.54
N SER A 159 -5.20 9.00 21.93
CA SER A 159 -4.02 8.83 22.78
C SER A 159 -2.75 9.37 22.09
N LEU A 160 -2.54 8.98 20.83
CA LEU A 160 -1.43 9.41 19.98
C LEU A 160 -1.33 10.94 19.93
N LYS A 161 -2.45 11.65 19.71
CA LYS A 161 -2.47 13.13 19.72
C LYS A 161 -2.07 13.72 21.06
N LYS A 162 -2.53 13.17 22.19
CA LYS A 162 -2.15 13.65 23.53
C LYS A 162 -0.64 13.51 23.77
N ARG A 163 -0.05 12.38 23.33
CA ARG A 163 1.39 12.13 23.41
C ARG A 163 2.19 13.07 22.49
N HIS A 164 1.63 13.42 21.34
CA HIS A 164 2.24 14.38 20.42
C HIS A 164 2.29 15.81 20.98
N GLU A 165 1.26 16.25 21.70
CA GLU A 165 1.22 17.57 22.33
C GLU A 165 2.20 17.71 23.51
N HIS A 166 2.52 16.59 24.18
CA HIS A 166 3.42 16.53 25.34
C HIS A 166 4.50 15.47 25.12
N PRO A 167 5.36 15.64 24.11
CA PRO A 167 6.32 14.61 23.74
C PRO A 167 7.37 14.49 24.84
N GLU A 168 7.65 13.26 25.27
CA GLU A 168 8.72 13.04 26.23
C GLU A 168 10.06 13.51 25.62
N PRO A 169 10.91 14.22 26.41
CA PRO A 169 12.05 14.97 25.90
C PRO A 169 13.15 14.15 25.19
N ASN A 170 13.12 12.80 25.27
CA ASN A 170 14.12 11.90 24.69
C ASN A 170 13.53 10.87 23.72
N SER A 171 12.36 11.14 23.15
CA SER A 171 11.63 10.15 22.36
C SER A 171 11.81 10.36 20.85
N GLY A 172 12.39 9.39 20.13
CA GLY A 172 12.30 9.26 18.66
C GLY A 172 10.87 9.05 18.14
N ILE A 173 9.89 9.12 19.05
CA ILE A 173 8.46 9.11 18.78
C ILE A 173 8.06 10.31 17.90
N LYS A 174 8.82 11.42 17.93
CA LYS A 174 8.52 12.64 17.15
C LYS A 174 8.50 12.41 15.65
N GLU A 175 9.46 11.67 15.15
CA GLU A 175 9.61 11.32 13.74
C GLU A 175 8.47 10.41 13.27
N CYS A 176 8.02 9.51 14.16
CA CYS A 176 7.01 8.51 13.83
C CYS A 176 5.55 9.01 13.87
N PHE A 177 5.23 10.00 14.72
CA PHE A 177 3.88 10.54 14.84
C PHE A 177 3.18 10.90 13.52
N PRO A 178 3.77 11.68 12.58
CA PRO A 178 3.09 12.07 11.35
C PRO A 178 2.82 10.88 10.42
N GLU A 179 3.69 9.87 10.41
CA GLU A 179 3.50 8.65 9.61
C GLU A 179 2.40 7.78 10.21
N CYS A 180 2.45 7.56 11.53
CA CYS A 180 1.41 6.82 12.21
C CYS A 180 0.04 7.52 12.16
N ASP A 181 -0.06 8.84 12.33
CA ASP A 181 -1.36 9.56 12.22
C ASP A 181 -1.98 9.39 10.82
N GLN A 182 -1.16 9.45 9.76
CA GLN A 182 -1.63 9.19 8.38
C GLN A 182 -2.11 7.75 8.21
N ALA A 183 -1.34 6.78 8.68
CA ALA A 183 -1.71 5.37 8.58
C ALA A 183 -3.00 5.08 9.37
N ILE A 184 -3.15 5.63 10.57
CA ILE A 184 -4.36 5.51 11.39
C ILE A 184 -5.57 6.21 10.77
N VAL A 185 -5.40 7.36 10.11
CA VAL A 185 -6.47 7.99 9.32
C VAL A 185 -6.90 7.08 8.18
N ALA A 186 -5.95 6.51 7.43
CA ALA A 186 -6.24 5.60 6.33
C ALA A 186 -6.93 4.31 6.82
N ALA A 187 -6.54 3.77 7.98
CA ALA A 187 -7.23 2.65 8.61
C ALA A 187 -8.70 2.97 8.95
N LEU A 188 -8.99 4.17 9.47
CA LEU A 188 -10.37 4.63 9.74
C LEU A 188 -11.21 4.86 8.49
N ASP A 189 -10.58 5.18 7.37
CA ASP A 189 -11.29 5.29 6.09
C ASP A 189 -11.55 3.90 5.51
N GLY A 190 -10.58 2.98 5.63
CA GLY A 190 -10.74 1.57 5.28
C GLY A 190 -11.86 0.87 6.06
N THR A 191 -12.04 1.15 7.36
CA THR A 191 -13.17 0.59 8.13
C THR A 191 -14.51 1.00 7.55
N LYS A 192 -14.67 2.28 7.16
CA LYS A 192 -15.91 2.79 6.55
C LYS A 192 -16.15 2.18 5.17
N ASN A 193 -15.12 2.15 4.33
CA ASN A 193 -15.20 1.54 3.00
C ASN A 193 -15.55 0.04 3.08
N THR A 194 -15.05 -0.66 4.10
CA THR A 194 -15.41 -2.05 4.37
C THR A 194 -16.91 -2.16 4.66
N VAL A 195 -17.46 -1.31 5.53
CA VAL A 195 -18.90 -1.32 5.85
C VAL A 195 -19.75 -1.03 4.60
N ASP A 196 -19.37 -0.03 3.80
CA ASP A 196 -20.06 0.28 2.54
C ASP A 196 -20.01 -0.89 1.54
N SER A 197 -18.86 -1.58 1.49
CA SER A 197 -18.68 -2.80 0.69
C SER A 197 -19.56 -3.95 1.20
N MET A 198 -19.73 -4.11 2.51
CA MET A 198 -20.63 -5.11 3.08
C MET A 198 -22.10 -4.81 2.77
N ILE A 199 -22.53 -3.55 2.88
CA ILE A 199 -23.90 -3.11 2.55
C ILE A 199 -24.22 -3.36 1.07
N SER A 200 -23.25 -3.10 0.19
CA SER A 200 -23.38 -3.37 -1.25
C SER A 200 -23.14 -4.83 -1.64
N GLN A 201 -22.90 -5.72 -0.66
CA GLN A 201 -22.55 -7.13 -0.85
C GLN A 201 -21.35 -7.35 -1.77
N ASN A 202 -20.37 -6.43 -1.75
CA ASN A 202 -19.10 -6.55 -2.44
C ASN A 202 -18.04 -7.15 -1.50
N PHE A 203 -18.17 -8.45 -1.22
CA PHE A 203 -17.31 -9.16 -0.27
C PHE A 203 -15.83 -9.22 -0.69
N VAL A 204 -15.54 -9.12 -2.00
CA VAL A 204 -14.16 -9.09 -2.52
C VAL A 204 -13.49 -7.77 -2.15
N GLU A 205 -14.21 -6.65 -2.34
CA GLU A 205 -13.74 -5.33 -1.95
C GLU A 205 -13.57 -5.23 -0.43
N ALA A 206 -14.57 -5.68 0.35
CA ALA A 206 -14.49 -5.69 1.80
C ALA A 206 -13.25 -6.46 2.31
N ASN A 207 -12.93 -7.60 1.72
CA ASN A 207 -11.73 -8.36 2.06
C ASN A 207 -10.42 -7.61 1.73
N SER A 208 -10.40 -6.88 0.62
CA SER A 208 -9.27 -6.03 0.24
C SER A 208 -9.08 -4.87 1.23
N GLU A 209 -10.16 -4.18 1.56
CA GLU A 209 -10.18 -3.05 2.51
C GLU A 209 -9.72 -3.49 3.91
N ILE A 210 -10.20 -4.63 4.43
CA ILE A 210 -9.72 -5.15 5.74
C ILE A 210 -8.21 -5.44 5.72
N SER A 211 -7.70 -5.95 4.61
CA SER A 211 -6.26 -6.20 4.46
C SER A 211 -5.45 -4.90 4.44
N GLU A 212 -6.02 -3.81 3.93
CA GLU A 212 -5.41 -2.48 3.94
C GLU A 212 -5.45 -1.85 5.34
N ILE A 213 -6.54 -2.01 6.09
CA ILE A 213 -6.64 -1.61 7.51
C ILE A 213 -5.50 -2.25 8.31
N LEU A 214 -5.31 -3.56 8.17
CA LEU A 214 -4.25 -4.31 8.85
C LEU A 214 -2.87 -3.74 8.52
N ARG A 215 -2.57 -3.56 7.23
CA ARG A 215 -1.29 -3.00 6.76
C ARG A 215 -1.03 -1.60 7.30
N ASN A 216 -2.06 -0.76 7.38
CA ASN A 216 -1.92 0.61 7.88
C ASN A 216 -1.63 0.62 9.39
N VAL A 217 -2.27 -0.24 10.17
CA VAL A 217 -1.99 -0.35 11.61
C VAL A 217 -0.60 -0.94 11.86
N ASP A 218 -0.21 -1.95 11.07
CA ASP A 218 1.12 -2.57 11.07
C ASP A 218 2.22 -1.54 10.77
N ALA A 219 2.05 -0.73 9.72
CA ALA A 219 3.01 0.32 9.36
C ALA A 219 3.20 1.38 10.47
N CYS A 220 2.16 1.68 11.26
CA CYS A 220 2.31 2.56 12.43
C CYS A 220 3.16 1.89 13.52
N GLU A 221 2.96 0.59 13.79
CA GLU A 221 3.72 -0.15 14.81
C GLU A 221 5.18 -0.32 14.41
N ASP A 222 5.45 -0.70 13.16
CA ASP A 222 6.78 -0.84 12.58
C ASP A 222 7.60 0.44 12.77
N CYS A 223 6.99 1.59 12.51
CA CYS A 223 7.63 2.88 12.67
C CYS A 223 8.06 3.16 14.13
N PHE A 224 7.24 2.76 15.12
CA PHE A 224 7.63 2.87 16.54
C PHE A 224 8.69 1.84 16.94
N GLU A 225 8.60 0.62 16.41
CA GLU A 225 9.60 -0.43 16.63
C GLU A 225 10.98 0.01 16.12
N GLU A 226 11.05 0.63 14.94
CA GLU A 226 12.29 1.10 14.33
C GLU A 226 12.91 2.31 15.06
N GLU A 227 12.10 3.30 15.46
CA GLU A 227 12.63 4.56 16.04
C GLU A 227 12.91 4.48 17.54
N VAL A 228 12.09 3.75 18.30
CA VAL A 228 12.16 3.74 19.77
C VAL A 228 12.12 2.36 20.40
N GLY A 229 12.14 1.29 19.60
CA GLY A 229 12.04 -0.09 20.10
C GLY A 229 10.62 -0.47 20.53
N GLY A 230 9.63 0.20 19.97
CA GLY A 230 8.22 -0.17 20.04
C GLY A 230 7.38 0.82 20.85
N ASP A 231 6.08 0.82 20.57
CA ASP A 231 5.07 1.50 21.37
C ASP A 231 4.05 0.47 21.87
N ALA A 232 3.86 0.40 23.19
CA ALA A 232 3.00 -0.62 23.79
C ALA A 232 1.53 -0.46 23.35
N GLU A 233 1.06 0.77 23.16
CA GLU A 233 -0.30 1.04 22.70
C GLU A 233 -0.48 0.70 21.21
N ALA A 234 0.49 1.03 20.35
CA ALA A 234 0.46 0.66 18.94
C ALA A 234 0.46 -0.86 18.76
N LYS A 235 1.29 -1.56 19.53
CA LYS A 235 1.33 -3.02 19.54
C LYS A 235 0.04 -3.67 20.04
N GLU A 236 -0.57 -3.10 21.08
CA GLU A 236 -1.89 -3.55 21.55
C GLU A 236 -2.95 -3.34 20.46
N LEU A 237 -2.92 -2.19 19.79
CA LEU A 237 -3.83 -1.91 18.68
C LEU A 237 -3.63 -2.93 17.54
N LEU A 238 -2.40 -3.18 17.10
CA LEU A 238 -2.11 -4.13 16.02
C LEU A 238 -2.66 -5.52 16.35
N ALA A 239 -2.31 -6.07 17.52
CA ALA A 239 -2.80 -7.39 17.94
C ALA A 239 -4.34 -7.45 18.00
N TRP A 240 -4.98 -6.35 18.40
CA TRP A 240 -6.43 -6.27 18.47
C TRP A 240 -7.07 -6.25 17.07
N VAL A 241 -6.53 -5.45 16.14
CA VAL A 241 -7.00 -5.36 14.76
C VAL A 241 -6.72 -6.64 13.99
N GLU A 242 -5.59 -7.30 14.20
CA GLU A 242 -5.28 -8.63 13.64
C GLU A 242 -6.31 -9.68 14.04
N ASN A 243 -6.76 -9.68 15.29
CA ASN A 243 -7.75 -10.64 15.77
C ASN A 243 -9.12 -10.43 15.07
N TYR A 244 -9.67 -9.21 15.15
CA TYR A 244 -11.00 -8.92 14.60
C TYR A 244 -11.02 -8.85 13.07
N GLY A 245 -9.97 -8.29 12.47
CA GLY A 245 -9.77 -8.24 11.02
C GLY A 245 -9.50 -9.62 10.43
N GLY A 246 -8.69 -10.44 11.11
CA GLY A 246 -8.43 -11.83 10.71
C GLY A 246 -9.69 -12.69 10.73
N GLU A 247 -10.53 -12.56 11.75
CA GLU A 247 -11.84 -13.24 11.83
C GLU A 247 -12.77 -12.81 10.69
N ALA A 248 -12.83 -11.50 10.39
CA ALA A 248 -13.63 -10.97 9.30
C ALA A 248 -13.15 -11.50 7.94
N ILE A 249 -11.84 -11.47 7.67
CA ILE A 249 -11.22 -12.02 6.46
C ILE A 249 -11.53 -13.52 6.33
N SER A 250 -11.31 -14.30 7.40
CA SER A 250 -11.57 -15.75 7.39
C SER A 250 -13.03 -16.06 7.05
N THR A 251 -13.96 -15.26 7.58
CA THR A 251 -15.38 -15.43 7.31
C THR A 251 -15.74 -15.09 5.87
N LEU A 252 -15.23 -13.97 5.34
CA LEU A 252 -15.41 -13.59 3.93
C LEU A 252 -14.85 -14.64 2.97
N GLN A 253 -13.68 -15.19 3.27
CA GLN A 253 -13.05 -16.23 2.45
C GLN A 253 -13.85 -17.54 2.45
N SER A 254 -14.36 -17.95 3.62
CA SER A 254 -15.22 -19.14 3.73
C SER A 254 -16.52 -18.99 2.93
N TYR A 255 -17.08 -17.78 2.88
CA TYR A 255 -18.29 -17.48 2.11
C TYR A 255 -18.05 -17.49 0.58
N GLN A 256 -16.87 -17.06 0.14
CA GLN A 256 -16.50 -17.01 -1.29
C GLN A 256 -16.08 -18.37 -1.86
N SER A 257 -15.68 -19.32 -1.02
CA SER A 257 -15.25 -20.66 -1.42
C SER A 257 -16.22 -21.74 -0.93
N PRO A 258 -17.48 -21.79 -1.41
CA PRO A 258 -18.41 -22.83 -0.99
C PRO A 258 -17.88 -24.20 -1.48
N THR A 259 -17.49 -25.05 -0.52
CA THR A 259 -17.09 -26.45 -0.72
C THR A 259 -18.26 -27.34 -1.13
#